data_AF-A0A534AH85-F1
#
_entry.id   AF-A0A534AH85-F1
#
_cell.length_a   1.000
_cell.length_b   1.000
_cell.length_c   1.000
_cell.angle_alpha   90.00
_cell.angle_beta   90.00
_cell.angle_gamma   90.00
#
_symmetry.space_group_name_H-M   'P 1'
#
loop_
_entity.id
_entity.type
_entity.pdbx_description
1 polymer ?
#
loop_
_entity_poly.entity_id
_entity_poly.type
_entity_poly.pdbx_seq_one_letter_code
_entity_poly.pdbx_strand_id
1 'polypeptide(L)'
;MLTQAYPYPFAGRPLPCLVGGELVSHGRTFENISPVNGAVLATVTEADAALVDRAVRAARAALRGPWGRLSTAERCNLLRKVAERIEQRFDEFVSAEIADTGKTLEQARSLDIPRGAANFRAYADLATARGSECFEMATPDGRGALNYSVHKPVGVVAVIAPWNMPFLLMTWKVAPALACGNAVVAKPSEETPSSAALLAEVMQEVGVPPGVFNLVHGFGPGSAGEALVSHPDVNAIAFTGESATGAAIMRSAADSVKALSFELGGKNAAL
;
A
#
# COMPACT_ATOMS: atom_id res chain seq x y z
N MET A 1 -19.98 22.20 14.67
CA MET A 1 -20.76 21.07 15.19
C MET A 1 -20.46 19.71 14.51
N LEU A 2 -19.47 19.60 13.60
CA LEU A 2 -19.05 18.31 13.00
C LEU A 2 -18.08 17.49 13.88
N THR A 3 -17.40 18.12 14.84
CA THR A 3 -16.32 17.49 15.64
C THR A 3 -16.80 16.45 16.66
N GLN A 4 -18.09 16.38 16.99
CA GLN A 4 -18.63 15.39 17.93
C GLN A 4 -19.01 14.06 17.27
N ALA A 5 -19.29 14.04 15.96
CA ALA A 5 -19.75 12.85 15.24
C ALA A 5 -18.62 12.03 14.60
N TYR A 6 -17.47 12.65 14.32
CA TYR A 6 -16.31 12.03 13.67
C TYR A 6 -15.03 12.33 14.47
N PRO A 7 -14.82 11.65 15.62
CA PRO A 7 -13.62 11.85 16.41
C PRO A 7 -12.39 11.32 15.66
N TYR A 8 -11.27 12.04 15.76
CA TYR A 8 -10.02 11.61 15.15
C TYR A 8 -9.50 10.32 15.83
N PRO A 9 -9.28 9.22 15.09
CA PRO A 9 -9.03 7.89 15.68
C PRO A 9 -7.65 7.71 16.34
N PHE A 10 -6.75 8.69 16.17
CA PHE A 10 -5.44 8.70 16.81
C PHE A 10 -5.29 9.83 17.84
N ALA A 11 -6.39 10.45 18.28
CA ALA A 11 -6.32 11.46 19.32
C ALA A 11 -5.62 10.93 20.59
N GLY A 12 -4.54 11.60 21.00
CA GLY A 12 -3.77 11.24 22.20
C GLY A 12 -2.82 10.04 22.05
N ARG A 13 -2.62 9.49 20.84
CA ARG A 13 -1.62 8.45 20.57
C ARG A 13 -0.82 8.72 19.30
N PRO A 14 0.47 8.32 19.24
CA PRO A 14 1.26 8.49 18.02
C PRO A 14 0.78 7.56 16.91
N LEU A 15 1.11 7.91 15.68
CA LEU A 15 0.99 7.05 14.49
C LEU A 15 2.28 6.20 14.37
N PRO A 16 2.22 4.88 14.64
CA PRO A 16 3.38 4.00 14.59
C PRO A 16 3.67 3.53 13.16
N CYS A 17 4.92 3.13 12.90
CA CYS A 17 5.21 2.24 11.77
C CYS A 17 4.75 0.81 12.12
N LEU A 18 4.34 0.01 11.13
CA LEU A 18 4.10 -1.43 11.28
C LEU A 18 5.20 -2.19 10.54
N VAL A 19 6.05 -2.91 11.27
CA VAL A 19 7.19 -3.63 10.71
C VAL A 19 7.18 -5.07 11.22
N GLY A 20 7.03 -6.04 10.32
CA GLY A 20 7.05 -7.45 10.68
C GLY A 20 5.97 -7.87 11.68
N GLY A 21 4.83 -7.17 11.70
CA GLY A 21 3.74 -7.42 12.65
C GLY A 21 3.86 -6.67 13.97
N GLU A 22 4.91 -5.87 14.18
CA GLU A 22 5.12 -5.06 15.39
C GLU A 22 4.88 -3.58 15.11
N LEU A 23 4.23 -2.89 16.06
CA LEU A 23 4.07 -1.44 16.05
C LEU A 23 5.32 -0.78 16.63
N VAL A 24 5.93 0.12 15.86
CA VAL A 24 7.14 0.86 16.23
C VAL A 24 6.80 2.34 16.35
N SER A 25 6.91 2.88 17.56
CA SER A 25 6.53 4.26 17.91
C SER A 25 7.64 5.07 18.60
N HIS A 26 8.90 4.63 18.45
CA HIS A 26 10.08 5.30 19.03
C HIS A 26 11.01 5.82 17.92
N GLY A 27 11.87 6.77 18.26
CA GLY A 27 12.82 7.38 17.33
C GLY A 27 12.44 8.81 16.94
N ARG A 28 12.81 9.21 15.72
CA ARG A 28 12.43 10.52 15.17
C ARG A 28 10.94 10.57 14.90
N THR A 29 10.37 11.77 14.96
CA THR A 29 8.95 12.00 14.71
C THR A 29 8.71 13.31 13.98
N PHE A 30 7.57 13.42 13.30
CA PHE A 30 7.05 14.66 12.74
C PHE A 30 5.58 14.86 13.11
N GLU A 31 5.05 16.06 12.93
CA GLU A 31 3.66 16.39 13.25
C GLU A 31 2.77 16.15 12.03
N ASN A 32 1.61 15.52 12.25
CA ASN A 32 0.51 15.52 11.29
C ASN A 32 -0.38 16.75 11.58
N ILE A 33 -0.52 17.64 10.60
CA ILE A 33 -1.14 18.95 10.79
C ILE A 33 -2.46 19.00 10.02
N SER A 34 -3.53 19.39 10.71
CA SER A 34 -4.83 19.61 10.11
C SER A 34 -4.77 20.76 9.09
N PRO A 35 -5.12 20.53 7.81
CA PRO A 35 -5.15 21.59 6.81
C PRO A 35 -6.33 22.56 7.03
N VAL A 36 -7.30 22.21 7.88
CA VAL A 36 -8.50 23.03 8.13
C VAL A 36 -8.19 24.20 9.07
N ASN A 37 -7.32 24.00 10.06
CA ASN A 37 -7.09 24.96 11.13
C ASN A 37 -5.65 25.02 11.64
N GLY A 38 -4.72 24.25 11.06
CA GLY A 38 -3.32 24.21 11.47
C GLY A 38 -3.06 23.50 12.80
N ALA A 39 -4.06 22.86 13.41
CA ALA A 39 -3.88 22.13 14.66
C ALA A 39 -3.10 20.83 14.43
N VAL A 40 -2.23 20.47 15.38
CA VAL A 40 -1.55 19.17 15.38
C VAL A 40 -2.57 18.08 15.72
N LEU A 41 -2.72 17.12 14.80
CA LEU A 41 -3.64 15.98 14.94
C LEU A 41 -3.00 14.85 15.73
N ALA A 42 -1.76 14.50 15.38
CA ALA A 42 -0.96 13.45 16.01
C ALA A 42 0.53 13.64 15.71
N THR A 43 1.35 12.96 16.50
CA THR A 43 2.78 12.75 16.22
C THR A 43 2.96 11.47 15.40
N VAL A 44 3.74 11.53 14.33
CA VAL A 44 4.01 10.41 13.42
C VAL A 44 5.45 9.94 13.59
N THR A 45 5.64 8.63 13.68
CA THR A 45 6.98 8.03 13.75
C THR A 45 7.69 8.17 12.40
N GLU A 46 8.90 8.70 12.34
CA GLU A 46 9.67 8.80 11.11
C GLU A 46 10.63 7.61 10.97
N ALA A 47 10.40 6.77 9.97
CA ALA A 47 11.27 5.63 9.69
C ALA A 47 12.61 6.12 9.13
N ASP A 48 13.71 5.65 9.74
CA ASP A 48 15.05 5.76 9.17
C ASP A 48 15.34 4.60 8.20
N ALA A 49 16.52 4.64 7.57
CA ALA A 49 16.93 3.60 6.63
C ALA A 49 17.02 2.20 7.26
N ALA A 50 17.35 2.11 8.56
CA ALA A 50 17.44 0.84 9.27
C ALA A 50 16.04 0.22 9.51
N LEU A 51 15.04 1.05 9.84
CA LEU A 51 13.67 0.60 9.98
C LEU A 51 13.07 0.20 8.63
N VAL A 52 13.41 0.90 7.55
CA VAL A 52 13.04 0.50 6.18
C VAL A 52 13.67 -0.84 5.79
N ASP A 53 14.96 -1.05 6.04
CA ASP A 53 15.63 -2.35 5.81
C ASP A 53 14.95 -3.48 6.59
N ARG A 54 14.62 -3.25 7.87
CA ARG A 54 13.85 -4.21 8.67
C ARG A 54 12.49 -4.55 8.04
N ALA A 55 11.75 -3.56 7.55
CA ALA A 55 10.47 -3.77 6.87
C ALA A 55 10.62 -4.60 5.59
N VAL A 56 11.64 -4.32 4.77
CA VAL A 56 11.92 -5.09 3.56
C VAL A 56 12.36 -6.52 3.89
N ARG A 57 13.19 -6.72 4.91
CA ARG A 57 13.57 -8.07 5.38
C ARG A 57 12.37 -8.86 5.88
N ALA A 58 11.49 -8.23 6.64
CA ALA A 58 10.24 -8.85 7.11
C ALA A 58 9.35 -9.26 5.93
N ALA A 59 9.22 -8.39 4.92
CA ALA A 59 8.50 -8.70 3.68
C ALA A 59 9.09 -9.91 2.94
N ARG A 60 10.42 -9.98 2.81
CA ARG A 60 11.10 -11.15 2.21
C ARG A 60 10.90 -12.44 3.00
N ALA A 61 10.96 -12.36 4.33
CA ALA A 61 10.71 -13.51 5.19
C ALA A 61 9.27 -14.01 5.05
N ALA A 62 8.29 -13.10 4.99
CA ALA A 62 6.88 -13.43 4.83
C ALA A 62 6.60 -14.22 3.53
N LEU A 63 7.27 -13.88 2.42
CA LEU A 63 7.18 -14.61 1.14
C LEU A 63 7.64 -16.08 1.25
N ARG A 64 8.52 -16.40 2.20
CA ARG A 64 8.97 -17.78 2.47
C ARG A 64 8.18 -18.47 3.58
N GLY A 65 7.35 -17.72 4.27
CA GLY A 65 6.51 -18.15 5.40
C GLY A 65 5.12 -18.63 4.97
N PRO A 66 4.12 -18.56 5.87
CA PRO A 66 2.75 -18.99 5.59
C PRO A 66 2.14 -18.31 4.37
N TRP A 67 2.41 -17.03 4.14
CA TRP A 67 1.86 -16.27 3.02
C TRP A 67 2.21 -16.85 1.65
N GLY A 68 3.47 -17.22 1.44
CA GLY A 68 3.92 -17.84 0.19
C GLY A 68 3.35 -19.23 -0.08
N ARG A 69 2.69 -19.84 0.93
CA ARG A 69 2.06 -21.17 0.83
C ARG A 69 0.55 -21.10 0.64
N LEU A 70 -0.07 -19.93 0.84
CA LEU A 70 -1.50 -19.77 0.63
C LEU A 70 -1.84 -19.93 -0.86
N SER A 71 -2.87 -20.73 -1.14
CA SER A 71 -3.49 -20.75 -2.45
C SER A 71 -4.05 -19.37 -2.80
N THR A 72 -4.29 -19.13 -4.09
CA THR A 72 -4.95 -17.88 -4.54
C THR A 72 -6.31 -17.70 -3.88
N ALA A 73 -7.09 -18.76 -3.69
CA ALA A 73 -8.39 -18.69 -3.03
C ALA A 73 -8.28 -18.26 -1.56
N GLU A 74 -7.39 -18.87 -0.78
CA GLU A 74 -7.17 -18.51 0.64
C GLU A 74 -6.70 -17.05 0.78
N ARG A 75 -5.75 -16.65 -0.08
CA ARG A 75 -5.23 -15.28 -0.12
C ARG A 75 -6.32 -14.26 -0.44
N CYS A 76 -7.10 -14.52 -1.49
CA CYS A 76 -8.21 -13.65 -1.89
C CYS A 76 -9.31 -13.59 -0.83
N ASN A 77 -9.56 -14.68 -0.09
CA ASN A 77 -10.50 -14.68 1.03
C ASN A 77 -10.01 -13.78 2.19
N LEU A 78 -8.72 -13.75 2.49
CA LEU A 78 -8.16 -12.78 3.45
C LEU A 78 -8.37 -11.33 2.97
N LEU A 79 -8.17 -11.05 1.68
CA LEU A 79 -8.39 -9.69 1.14
C LEU A 79 -9.87 -9.26 1.19
N ARG A 80 -10.81 -10.19 0.98
CA ARG A 80 -12.24 -9.91 1.17
C ARG A 80 -12.55 -9.57 2.64
N LYS A 81 -11.94 -10.29 3.59
CA LYS A 81 -12.05 -9.97 5.03
C LYS A 81 -11.44 -8.60 5.39
N VAL A 82 -10.34 -8.21 4.74
CA VAL A 82 -9.79 -6.84 4.86
C VAL A 82 -10.82 -5.81 4.42
N ALA A 83 -11.47 -6.03 3.28
CA ALA A 83 -12.53 -5.13 2.79
C ALA A 83 -13.72 -5.03 3.76
N GLU A 84 -14.21 -6.18 4.26
CA GLU A 84 -15.27 -6.23 5.26
C GLU A 84 -14.89 -5.49 6.55
N ARG A 85 -13.63 -5.63 6.99
CA ARG A 85 -13.17 -4.99 8.22
C ARG A 85 -13.01 -3.47 8.07
N ILE A 86 -12.59 -2.99 6.89
CA ILE A 86 -12.62 -1.56 6.56
C ILE A 86 -14.04 -1.00 6.69
N GLU A 87 -15.05 -1.73 6.19
CA GLU A 87 -16.45 -1.29 6.28
C GLU A 87 -17.01 -1.33 7.69
N GLN A 88 -16.60 -2.28 8.51
CA GLN A 88 -16.97 -2.30 9.93
C GLN A 88 -16.39 -1.11 10.70
N ARG A 89 -15.24 -0.57 10.25
CA ARG A 89 -14.58 0.62 10.80
C ARG A 89 -14.81 1.87 9.93
N PHE A 90 -15.85 1.87 9.10
CA PHE A 90 -16.02 2.87 8.03
C PHE A 90 -15.94 4.31 8.54
N ASP A 91 -16.64 4.64 9.63
CA ASP A 91 -16.66 6.00 10.17
C ASP A 91 -15.29 6.42 10.76
N GLU A 92 -14.46 5.48 11.23
CA GLU A 92 -13.08 5.77 11.66
C GLU A 92 -12.21 6.14 10.45
N PHE A 93 -12.32 5.39 9.35
CA PHE A 93 -11.62 5.69 8.10
C PHE A 93 -12.05 7.04 7.52
N VAL A 94 -13.36 7.34 7.53
CA VAL A 94 -13.89 8.65 7.12
C VAL A 94 -13.32 9.76 7.98
N SER A 95 -13.30 9.58 9.31
CA SER A 95 -12.75 10.57 10.25
C SER A 95 -11.26 10.83 10.01
N ALA A 96 -10.48 9.76 9.81
CA ALA A 96 -9.06 9.86 9.50
C ALA A 96 -8.79 10.60 8.18
N GLU A 97 -9.52 10.25 7.13
CA GLU A 97 -9.34 10.85 5.80
C GLU A 97 -9.67 12.35 5.81
N ILE A 98 -10.76 12.74 6.48
CA ILE A 98 -11.15 14.15 6.60
C ILE A 98 -10.15 14.93 7.45
N ALA A 99 -9.68 14.35 8.56
CA ALA A 99 -8.74 15.03 9.44
C ALA A 99 -7.46 15.42 8.71
N ASP A 100 -6.87 14.48 7.96
CA ASP A 100 -5.61 14.71 7.23
C ASP A 100 -5.79 15.62 6.00
N THR A 101 -6.95 15.57 5.33
CA THR A 101 -7.10 16.21 3.99
C THR A 101 -7.99 17.45 3.97
N GLY A 102 -8.85 17.64 4.97
CA GLY A 102 -9.88 18.67 4.96
C GLY A 102 -10.98 18.45 3.91
N LYS A 103 -11.05 17.28 3.28
CA LYS A 103 -12.11 16.94 2.32
C LYS A 103 -13.49 17.00 2.94
N THR A 104 -14.50 17.16 2.09
CA THR A 104 -15.89 17.12 2.53
C THR A 104 -16.25 15.73 3.02
N LEU A 105 -17.15 15.69 4.02
CA LEU A 105 -17.69 14.44 4.55
C LEU A 105 -18.33 13.59 3.44
N GLU A 106 -19.07 14.23 2.55
CA GLU A 106 -19.73 13.55 1.43
C GLU A 106 -18.73 12.87 0.51
N GLN A 107 -17.63 13.55 0.15
CA GLN A 107 -16.61 12.95 -0.72
C GLN A 107 -15.94 11.75 -0.04
N ALA A 108 -15.53 11.88 1.23
CA ALA A 108 -14.89 10.79 1.95
C ALA A 108 -15.81 9.55 2.05
N ARG A 109 -17.11 9.77 2.32
CA ARG A 109 -18.11 8.70 2.46
C ARG A 109 -18.59 8.08 1.15
N SER A 110 -18.72 8.86 0.08
CA SER A 110 -19.27 8.38 -1.18
C SER A 110 -18.20 7.86 -2.14
N LEU A 111 -16.96 8.34 -2.01
CA LEU A 111 -15.87 8.04 -2.93
C LEU A 111 -14.67 7.37 -2.25
N ASP A 112 -13.95 8.07 -1.36
CA ASP A 112 -12.62 7.64 -0.91
C ASP A 112 -12.67 6.28 -0.19
N ILE A 113 -13.49 6.16 0.87
CA ILE A 113 -13.53 4.94 1.69
C ILE A 113 -14.20 3.76 0.97
N PRO A 114 -15.37 3.92 0.30
CA PRO A 114 -15.97 2.82 -0.45
C PRO A 114 -15.08 2.29 -1.57
N ARG A 115 -14.41 3.17 -2.32
CA ARG A 115 -13.43 2.76 -3.35
C ARG A 115 -12.24 2.04 -2.73
N GLY A 116 -11.79 2.51 -1.56
CA GLY A 116 -10.73 1.89 -0.81
C GLY A 116 -10.98 0.40 -0.50
N ALA A 117 -12.17 0.08 0.03
CA ALA A 117 -12.61 -1.29 0.30
C ALA A 117 -12.90 -2.08 -1.00
N ALA A 118 -13.54 -1.44 -1.99
CA ALA A 118 -13.86 -2.07 -3.27
C ALA A 118 -12.62 -2.52 -4.04
N ASN A 119 -11.49 -1.82 -3.93
CA ASN A 119 -10.22 -2.24 -4.54
C ASN A 119 -9.80 -3.64 -4.08
N PHE A 120 -9.89 -3.95 -2.79
CA PHE A 120 -9.56 -5.28 -2.27
C PHE A 120 -10.46 -6.38 -2.84
N ARG A 121 -11.77 -6.13 -2.93
CA ARG A 121 -12.72 -7.09 -3.53
C ARG A 121 -12.45 -7.30 -5.01
N ALA A 122 -12.35 -6.20 -5.76
CA ALA A 122 -12.15 -6.23 -7.20
C ALA A 122 -10.89 -7.02 -7.57
N TYR A 123 -9.76 -6.76 -6.88
CA TYR A 123 -8.53 -7.49 -7.16
C TYR A 123 -8.52 -8.92 -6.63
N ALA A 124 -9.25 -9.23 -5.55
CA ALA A 124 -9.45 -10.61 -5.12
C ALA A 124 -10.26 -11.42 -6.16
N ASP A 125 -11.29 -10.82 -6.74
CA ASP A 125 -12.13 -11.44 -7.77
C ASP A 125 -11.34 -11.62 -9.07
N LEU A 126 -10.63 -10.58 -9.52
CA LEU A 126 -9.76 -10.66 -10.70
C LEU A 126 -8.66 -11.72 -10.54
N ALA A 127 -8.01 -11.80 -9.39
CA ALA A 127 -6.97 -12.80 -9.15
C ALA A 127 -7.52 -14.24 -9.12
N THR A 128 -8.76 -14.43 -8.65
CA THR A 128 -9.41 -15.75 -8.62
C THR A 128 -9.90 -16.19 -10.00
N ALA A 129 -10.38 -15.24 -10.81
CA ALA A 129 -10.93 -15.52 -12.15
C ALA A 129 -9.86 -15.63 -13.26
N ARG A 130 -8.63 -15.23 -12.99
CA ARG A 130 -7.56 -15.18 -14.00
C ARG A 130 -7.11 -16.58 -14.42
N GLY A 131 -7.33 -16.90 -15.70
CA GLY A 131 -6.73 -18.06 -16.36
C GLY A 131 -5.26 -17.83 -16.75
N SER A 132 -4.57 -18.92 -17.07
CA SER A 132 -3.25 -18.90 -17.71
C SER A 132 -3.37 -19.31 -19.17
N GLU A 133 -2.45 -18.85 -20.01
CA GLU A 133 -2.46 -19.20 -21.43
C GLU A 133 -1.68 -20.50 -21.68
N CYS A 134 -2.10 -21.24 -22.69
CA CYS A 134 -1.47 -22.48 -23.13
C CYS A 134 -1.49 -22.55 -24.67
N PHE A 135 -0.34 -22.86 -25.27
CA PHE A 135 -0.13 -22.86 -26.71
C PHE A 135 0.56 -24.14 -27.16
N GLU A 136 -0.01 -24.78 -28.17
CA GLU A 136 0.61 -25.91 -28.87
C GLU A 136 1.44 -25.38 -30.05
N MET A 137 2.62 -25.95 -30.26
CA MET A 137 3.53 -25.57 -31.33
C MET A 137 4.06 -26.82 -32.03
N ALA A 138 3.90 -26.91 -33.35
CA ALA A 138 4.53 -27.96 -34.13
C ALA A 138 6.07 -27.79 -34.14
N THR A 139 6.80 -28.90 -34.03
CA THR A 139 8.27 -28.93 -34.06
C THR A 139 8.76 -29.71 -35.29
N PRO A 140 9.95 -29.42 -35.84
CA PRO A 140 10.46 -30.09 -37.05
C PRO A 140 10.63 -31.62 -36.92
N ASP A 141 10.75 -32.14 -35.70
CA ASP A 141 10.83 -33.58 -35.40
C ASP A 141 9.45 -34.26 -35.28
N GLY A 142 8.36 -33.52 -35.50
CA GLY A 142 6.99 -34.01 -35.43
C GLY A 142 6.46 -34.30 -34.02
N ARG A 143 7.20 -33.97 -32.96
CA ARG A 143 6.80 -34.27 -31.57
C ARG A 143 5.91 -33.21 -30.93
N GLY A 144 5.93 -31.99 -31.47
CA GLY A 144 5.25 -30.83 -30.92
C GLY A 144 5.87 -30.32 -29.62
N ALA A 145 5.37 -29.18 -29.15
CA ALA A 145 5.73 -28.57 -27.88
C ALA A 145 4.49 -27.90 -27.25
N LEU A 146 4.44 -27.90 -25.92
CA LEU A 146 3.44 -27.20 -25.13
C LEU A 146 4.09 -26.03 -24.39
N ASN A 147 3.60 -24.82 -24.61
CA ASN A 147 4.06 -23.62 -23.94
C ASN A 147 2.92 -23.10 -23.05
N TYR A 148 3.16 -22.92 -21.77
CA TYR A 148 2.18 -22.33 -20.86
C TYR A 148 2.80 -21.23 -20.03
N SER A 149 2.01 -20.21 -19.73
CA SER A 149 2.44 -19.12 -18.85
C SER A 149 2.01 -19.42 -17.42
N VAL A 150 2.81 -18.95 -16.44
CA VAL A 150 2.44 -18.98 -15.04
C VAL A 150 2.66 -17.61 -14.43
N HIS A 151 1.71 -17.16 -13.62
CA HIS A 151 1.83 -15.92 -12.87
C HIS A 151 2.39 -16.22 -11.48
N LYS A 152 3.54 -15.63 -11.17
CA LYS A 152 4.18 -15.69 -9.86
C LYS A 152 4.31 -14.27 -9.29
N PRO A 153 4.31 -14.09 -7.97
CA PRO A 153 4.59 -12.78 -7.38
C PRO A 153 5.96 -12.28 -7.83
N VAL A 154 6.08 -10.97 -8.03
CA VAL A 154 7.36 -10.30 -8.31
C VAL A 154 8.28 -10.30 -7.09
N GLY A 155 7.70 -10.35 -5.88
CA GLY A 155 8.44 -10.42 -4.62
C GLY A 155 7.98 -9.34 -3.64
N VAL A 156 8.89 -8.48 -3.21
CA VAL A 156 8.58 -7.33 -2.36
C VAL A 156 8.26 -6.11 -3.22
N VAL A 157 7.09 -5.51 -3.00
CA VAL A 157 6.63 -4.32 -3.70
C VAL A 157 6.70 -3.13 -2.77
N ALA A 158 7.45 -2.10 -3.17
CA ALA A 158 7.40 -0.79 -2.56
C ALA A 158 6.18 -0.02 -3.09
N VAL A 159 5.31 0.42 -2.18
CA VAL A 159 4.14 1.23 -2.51
C VAL A 159 4.36 2.63 -1.95
N ILE A 160 4.41 3.63 -2.82
CA ILE A 160 4.48 5.05 -2.43
C ILE A 160 3.20 5.73 -2.92
N ALA A 161 2.38 6.23 -1.99
CA ALA A 161 1.08 6.81 -2.28
C ALA A 161 1.04 8.32 -1.95
N PRO A 162 0.35 9.15 -2.76
CA PRO A 162 0.25 10.59 -2.57
C PRO A 162 -0.86 10.97 -1.59
N TRP A 163 -0.95 12.26 -1.27
CA TRP A 163 -1.87 12.85 -0.29
C TRP A 163 -3.25 13.24 -0.84
N ASN A 164 -3.46 13.28 -2.16
CA ASN A 164 -4.69 13.85 -2.72
C ASN A 164 -5.90 12.91 -2.65
N MET A 165 -5.68 11.60 -2.71
CA MET A 165 -6.68 10.55 -2.44
C MET A 165 -6.02 9.43 -1.62
N PRO A 166 -5.65 9.71 -0.35
CA PRO A 166 -4.75 8.88 0.44
C PRO A 166 -5.16 7.41 0.50
N PHE A 167 -6.35 7.15 1.03
CA PHE A 167 -6.78 5.78 1.24
C PHE A 167 -7.02 5.04 -0.08
N LEU A 168 -7.72 5.70 -1.01
CA LEU A 168 -8.04 5.15 -2.31
C LEU A 168 -6.77 4.77 -3.10
N LEU A 169 -5.79 5.68 -3.22
CA LEU A 169 -4.58 5.44 -4.01
C LEU A 169 -3.56 4.54 -3.31
N MET A 170 -3.62 4.45 -1.98
CA MET A 170 -2.90 3.42 -1.21
C MET A 170 -3.45 2.04 -1.55
N THR A 171 -4.75 1.80 -1.37
CA THR A 171 -5.33 0.48 -1.62
C THR A 171 -5.35 0.12 -3.09
N TRP A 172 -5.39 1.09 -4.01
CA TRP A 172 -5.23 0.88 -5.45
C TRP A 172 -3.93 0.13 -5.80
N LYS A 173 -2.88 0.27 -4.98
CA LYS A 173 -1.59 -0.42 -5.18
C LYS A 173 -1.43 -1.63 -4.27
N VAL A 174 -1.82 -1.50 -3.01
CA VAL A 174 -1.69 -2.59 -2.02
C VAL A 174 -2.56 -3.79 -2.40
N ALA A 175 -3.82 -3.56 -2.78
CA ALA A 175 -4.75 -4.63 -3.11
C ALA A 175 -4.27 -5.55 -4.25
N PRO A 176 -3.88 -5.03 -5.44
CA PRO A 176 -3.37 -5.91 -6.50
C PRO A 176 -2.03 -6.55 -6.16
N ALA A 177 -1.14 -5.83 -5.44
CA ALA A 177 0.13 -6.41 -5.02
C ALA A 177 -0.09 -7.64 -4.14
N LEU A 178 -0.94 -7.54 -3.12
CA LEU A 178 -1.27 -8.66 -2.24
C LEU A 178 -2.06 -9.76 -2.98
N ALA A 179 -3.02 -9.41 -3.85
CA ALA A 179 -3.79 -10.39 -4.62
C ALA A 179 -2.89 -11.28 -5.50
N CYS A 180 -1.84 -10.69 -6.09
CA CYS A 180 -0.81 -11.38 -6.85
C CYS A 180 0.22 -12.16 -5.99
N GLY A 181 0.07 -12.17 -4.66
CA GLY A 181 0.92 -12.95 -3.75
C GLY A 181 2.21 -12.25 -3.31
N ASN A 182 2.36 -10.95 -3.58
CA ASN A 182 3.51 -10.19 -3.15
C ASN A 182 3.44 -9.87 -1.65
N ALA A 183 4.57 -9.49 -1.07
CA ALA A 183 4.62 -8.76 0.19
C ALA A 183 4.84 -7.27 -0.10
N VAL A 184 4.35 -6.39 0.78
CA VAL A 184 4.30 -4.95 0.56
C VAL A 184 5.02 -4.21 1.68
N VAL A 185 5.81 -3.21 1.31
CA VAL A 185 6.23 -2.13 2.20
C VAL A 185 5.62 -0.83 1.65
N ALA A 186 4.70 -0.25 2.40
CA ALA A 186 3.94 0.92 2.00
C ALA A 186 4.44 2.17 2.73
N LYS A 187 4.59 3.28 2.00
CA LYS A 187 4.83 4.62 2.54
C LYS A 187 3.72 5.58 2.06
N PRO A 188 2.76 5.96 2.92
CA PRO A 188 1.79 7.01 2.62
C PRO A 188 2.48 8.37 2.63
N SER A 189 1.91 9.37 1.98
CA SER A 189 2.38 10.76 2.10
C SER A 189 2.48 11.18 3.57
N GLU A 190 3.52 11.95 3.89
CA GLU A 190 3.76 12.58 5.19
C GLU A 190 2.58 13.47 5.62
N GLU A 191 1.90 14.08 4.66
CA GLU A 191 0.70 14.92 4.88
C GLU A 191 -0.55 14.12 5.27
N THR A 192 -0.61 12.82 4.96
CA THR A 192 -1.85 12.04 5.11
C THR A 192 -1.59 10.60 5.62
N PRO A 193 -1.04 10.44 6.83
CA PRO A 193 -0.63 9.14 7.35
C PRO A 193 -1.79 8.30 7.93
N SER A 194 -2.91 8.91 8.32
CA SER A 194 -3.86 8.33 9.28
C SER A 194 -4.64 7.14 8.74
N SER A 195 -5.18 7.22 7.52
CA SER A 195 -5.97 6.12 6.95
C SER A 195 -5.11 4.91 6.57
N ALA A 196 -3.83 5.11 6.24
CA ALA A 196 -2.88 4.02 6.05
C ALA A 196 -2.51 3.34 7.38
N ALA A 197 -2.42 4.09 8.49
CA ALA A 197 -2.23 3.51 9.81
C ALA A 197 -3.45 2.67 10.26
N LEU A 198 -4.67 3.12 9.98
CA LEU A 198 -5.87 2.28 10.18
C LEU A 198 -5.84 1.02 9.32
N LEU A 199 -5.37 1.11 8.07
CA LEU A 199 -5.19 -0.08 7.23
C LEU A 199 -4.21 -1.08 7.86
N ALA A 200 -3.13 -0.60 8.49
CA ALA A 200 -2.18 -1.46 9.21
C ALA A 200 -2.83 -2.20 10.38
N GLU A 201 -3.67 -1.52 11.17
CA GLU A 201 -4.46 -2.16 12.24
C GLU A 201 -5.42 -3.22 11.65
N VAL A 202 -6.15 -2.90 10.59
CA VAL A 202 -7.05 -3.84 9.90
C VAL A 202 -6.30 -5.09 9.41
N MET A 203 -5.11 -4.93 8.84
CA MET A 203 -4.30 -6.06 8.36
C MET A 203 -3.93 -6.99 9.52
N GLN A 204 -3.58 -6.45 10.69
CA GLN A 204 -3.31 -7.24 11.89
C GLN A 204 -4.57 -7.93 12.42
N GLU A 205 -5.68 -7.21 12.54
CA GLU A 205 -6.96 -7.72 13.07
C GLU A 205 -7.53 -8.88 12.23
N VAL A 206 -7.38 -8.81 10.90
CA VAL A 206 -7.83 -9.86 9.97
C VAL A 206 -6.90 -11.07 9.96
N GLY A 207 -5.70 -10.96 10.55
CA GLY A 207 -4.71 -12.03 10.60
C GLY A 207 -3.88 -12.15 9.33
N VAL A 208 -3.64 -11.05 8.62
CA VAL A 208 -2.64 -11.02 7.53
C VAL A 208 -1.28 -11.37 8.15
N PRO A 209 -0.54 -12.38 7.62
CA PRO A 209 0.68 -12.85 8.28
C PRO A 209 1.71 -11.74 8.50
N PRO A 210 2.45 -11.76 9.64
CA PRO A 210 3.47 -10.76 9.93
C PRO A 210 4.45 -10.56 8.78
N GLY A 211 4.72 -9.30 8.44
CA GLY A 211 5.62 -8.92 7.35
C GLY A 211 5.00 -8.93 5.95
N VAL A 212 3.81 -9.48 5.74
CA VAL A 212 3.13 -9.42 4.41
C VAL A 212 2.77 -7.99 4.04
N PHE A 213 2.26 -7.22 5.00
CA PHE A 213 2.05 -5.79 4.88
C PHE A 213 2.87 -5.08 5.95
N ASN A 214 3.70 -4.14 5.53
CA ASN A 214 4.48 -3.26 6.40
C ASN A 214 4.14 -1.82 6.03
N LEU A 215 4.07 -0.97 7.05
CA LEU A 215 3.82 0.46 6.91
C LEU A 215 5.01 1.22 7.50
N VAL A 216 5.66 2.04 6.68
CA VAL A 216 6.70 2.96 7.11
C VAL A 216 6.26 4.39 6.84
N HIS A 217 6.43 5.27 7.81
CA HIS A 217 6.12 6.68 7.69
C HIS A 217 7.42 7.50 7.54
N GLY A 218 7.33 8.69 6.96
CA GLY A 218 8.47 9.58 6.75
C GLY A 218 8.31 10.38 5.47
N PHE A 219 9.35 11.10 5.08
CA PHE A 219 9.34 11.99 3.90
C PHE A 219 9.83 11.26 2.64
N GLY A 220 9.92 12.00 1.52
CA GLY A 220 10.52 11.51 0.27
C GLY A 220 12.06 11.54 0.29
N PRO A 221 12.71 12.56 -0.30
CA PRO A 221 14.17 12.65 -0.41
C PRO A 221 14.87 12.59 0.95
N GLY A 222 15.99 11.85 1.04
CA GLY A 222 16.78 11.71 2.26
C GLY A 222 16.05 11.08 3.47
N SER A 223 14.88 10.46 3.26
CA SER A 223 14.06 9.85 4.30
C SER A 223 13.50 8.49 3.83
N ALA A 224 12.42 8.02 4.45
CA ALA A 224 11.84 6.70 4.25
C ALA A 224 11.52 6.38 2.78
N GLY A 225 11.03 7.37 2.02
CA GLY A 225 10.70 7.19 0.60
C GLY A 225 11.92 6.84 -0.25
N GLU A 226 12.99 7.62 -0.14
CA GLU A 226 14.25 7.37 -0.86
C GLU A 226 14.91 6.06 -0.43
N ALA A 227 14.97 5.78 0.87
CA ALA A 227 15.51 4.54 1.41
C ALA A 227 14.77 3.31 0.87
N LEU A 228 13.44 3.40 0.72
CA LEU A 228 12.62 2.29 0.24
C LEU A 228 12.80 2.02 -1.26
N VAL A 229 12.79 3.07 -2.11
CA VAL A 229 12.91 2.88 -3.57
C VAL A 229 14.32 2.47 -4.00
N SER A 230 15.34 2.89 -3.25
CA SER A 230 16.75 2.53 -3.49
C SER A 230 17.11 1.13 -2.95
N HIS A 231 16.30 0.56 -2.06
CA HIS A 231 16.62 -0.71 -1.40
C HIS A 231 16.87 -1.85 -2.40
N PRO A 232 17.99 -2.61 -2.30
CA PRO A 232 18.36 -3.63 -3.29
C PRO A 232 17.41 -4.83 -3.31
N ASP A 233 16.72 -5.06 -2.20
CA ASP A 233 15.84 -6.21 -1.98
C ASP A 233 14.36 -5.96 -2.31
N VAL A 234 14.03 -4.75 -2.79
CA VAL A 234 12.71 -4.43 -3.38
C VAL A 234 12.69 -4.83 -4.85
N ASN A 235 11.65 -5.53 -5.28
CA ASN A 235 11.56 -6.10 -6.63
C ASN A 235 10.75 -5.22 -7.60
N ALA A 236 9.79 -4.45 -7.08
CA ALA A 236 8.99 -3.54 -7.88
C ALA A 236 8.59 -2.29 -7.08
N ILE A 237 8.35 -1.18 -7.79
CA ILE A 237 7.92 0.08 -7.21
C ILE A 237 6.64 0.53 -7.91
N ALA A 238 5.59 0.74 -7.13
CA ALA A 238 4.34 1.34 -7.57
C ALA A 238 4.21 2.74 -6.94
N PHE A 239 4.23 3.78 -7.76
CA PHE A 239 4.24 5.18 -7.33
C PHE A 239 3.14 5.99 -8.02
N THR A 240 2.50 6.86 -7.25
CA THR A 240 1.68 7.95 -7.81
C THR A 240 2.12 9.26 -7.19
N GLY A 241 2.29 10.28 -8.01
CA GLY A 241 2.70 11.60 -7.57
C GLY A 241 3.27 12.43 -8.71
N GLU A 242 4.21 13.31 -8.40
CA GLU A 242 4.79 14.22 -9.37
C GLU A 242 5.69 13.54 -10.40
N SER A 243 5.69 14.05 -11.63
CA SER A 243 6.53 13.52 -12.71
C SER A 243 8.03 13.64 -12.40
N ALA A 244 8.45 14.70 -11.71
CA ALA A 244 9.85 14.89 -11.30
C ALA A 244 10.30 13.80 -10.30
N THR A 245 9.46 13.48 -9.32
CA THR A 245 9.68 12.40 -8.36
C THR A 245 9.67 11.03 -9.05
N GLY A 246 8.74 10.80 -9.98
CA GLY A 246 8.72 9.58 -10.80
C GLY A 246 10.04 9.38 -11.57
N ALA A 247 10.58 10.44 -12.18
CA ALA A 247 11.87 10.39 -12.86
C ALA A 247 13.04 10.12 -11.89
N ALA A 248 13.01 10.65 -10.66
CA ALA A 248 14.01 10.36 -9.64
C ALA A 248 13.96 8.88 -9.20
N ILE A 249 12.75 8.35 -8.96
CA ILE A 249 12.53 6.93 -8.64
C ILE A 249 13.04 6.04 -9.78
N MET A 250 12.75 6.39 -11.04
CA MET A 250 13.22 5.63 -12.20
C MET A 250 14.75 5.55 -12.26
N ARG A 251 15.45 6.65 -11.99
CA ARG A 251 16.92 6.66 -11.91
C ARG A 251 17.42 5.78 -10.77
N SER A 252 16.82 5.87 -9.60
CA SER A 252 17.19 5.02 -8.44
C SER A 252 16.93 3.53 -8.67
N ALA A 253 15.97 3.18 -9.53
CA ALA A 253 15.59 1.81 -9.81
C ALA A 253 16.45 1.14 -10.89
N ALA A 254 17.20 1.93 -11.68
CA ALA A 254 17.84 1.51 -12.92
C ALA A 254 18.88 0.40 -12.71
N ASP A 255 19.80 0.55 -11.76
CA ASP A 255 20.89 -0.42 -11.52
C ASP A 255 20.37 -1.80 -11.12
N SER A 256 19.22 -1.83 -10.44
CA SER A 256 18.53 -3.04 -10.01
C SER A 256 17.46 -3.55 -10.99
N VAL A 257 17.21 -2.83 -12.09
CA VAL A 257 16.21 -3.13 -13.12
C VAL A 257 14.83 -3.49 -12.51
N LYS A 258 14.42 -2.74 -11.48
CA LYS A 258 13.14 -2.99 -10.78
C LYS A 258 11.97 -2.73 -11.74
N ALA A 259 10.90 -3.50 -11.60
CA ALA A 259 9.66 -3.20 -12.30
C ALA A 259 9.05 -1.90 -11.75
N LEU A 260 8.61 -1.02 -12.63
CA LEU A 260 8.08 0.30 -12.28
C LEU A 260 6.65 0.45 -12.78
N SER A 261 5.77 0.99 -11.95
CA SER A 261 4.42 1.41 -12.32
C SER A 261 4.20 2.84 -11.82
N PHE A 262 3.98 3.77 -12.75
CA PHE A 262 3.84 5.19 -12.45
C PHE A 262 2.52 5.74 -12.94
N GLU A 263 1.81 6.41 -12.04
CA GLU A 263 0.71 7.33 -12.38
C GLU A 263 1.19 8.74 -12.02
N LEU A 264 1.44 9.59 -13.01
CA LEU A 264 2.10 10.88 -12.82
C LEU A 264 1.14 12.05 -13.09
N GLY A 265 1.65 13.27 -12.94
CA GLY A 265 0.87 14.48 -13.20
C GLY A 265 0.36 14.57 -14.65
N GLY A 266 -0.77 15.23 -14.84
CA GLY A 266 -1.37 15.49 -16.14
C GLY A 266 -1.93 16.91 -16.23
N LYS A 267 -2.06 17.42 -17.46
CA LYS A 267 -2.78 18.67 -17.76
C LYS A 267 -3.96 18.35 -18.68
N ASN A 268 -4.98 17.73 -18.07
CA ASN A 268 -6.09 17.12 -18.79
C ASN A 268 -7.01 18.19 -19.39
N ALA A 269 -7.44 18.00 -20.65
CA ALA A 269 -8.38 18.88 -21.35
C ALA A 269 -9.83 18.40 -21.17
N ALA A 270 -10.78 19.33 -21.16
CA ALA A 270 -12.20 19.07 -21.38
C ALA A 270 -12.59 19.80 -22.67
N LEU A 271 -13.16 19.06 -23.63
CA LEU A 271 -13.62 19.57 -24.92
C LEU A 271 -15.14 19.47 -25.01
#